data_AF-A0A958Y2Q7-F1
#
_entry.id   AF-A0A958Y2Q7-F1
#
_cell.length_a   1.000
_cell.length_b   1.000
_cell.length_c   1.000
_cell.angle_alpha   90.00
_cell.angle_beta   90.00
_cell.angle_gamma   90.00
#
_symmetry.space_group_name_H-M   'P 1'
#
loop_
_entity.id
_entity.type
_entity.pdbx_description
1 polymer ?
#
loop_
_entity_poly.entity_id
_entity_poly.type
_entity_poly.pdbx_seq_one_letter_code
_entity_poly.pdbx_strand_id
1 'polypeptide(L)'
;MNPYRLFLLLISWLAITALEAQQDFRLQLQPFTINGFTGIQSFASGQHGPYVLLVGGRTDGLHQRQPFASFAPTGNNTSLQVINPETRERWVASLDQLPVPLQEQLQSTNMQFYQEGAFLYLTGGYGYSPTAADHITYNQLIAIEVEPLIEAIREGGDIGPYFRQLTDDYFAVTGGYLEKIGDTYYLVGGQRFTGRYNPHNGPSFIQEYTNQVRKFRIIDDGVSLTIVDKEAITDEMNLHRRDYNVLPQVFPDGTLGITAFSGVFQHSQDLPFLNSVDVSPSGYTVNNDFQQYLNHYHCGTAALYDAEGNKMHSVFFGGISQYFLDENGGLTRDDNVPFVSTIGRVTRSGDGVMVEQKIGALPTLLGASSEFIIHPDVPLYAPGIISLNALPEGSTLIGYLVGGIASTQPNIFFINNGTQSWAQTTLFEVHYMPEEISSYPTVAPVSRLSELSVYPNPANDEVTLSFTLTEGANLTATVQDTNGRIALERQLSPLEAGARKVILDLSGLPSGTYIITLSDGREQRPAKIMIK
;
A
#
# COMPACT_ATOMS: atom_id res chain seq x y z
N MET A 1 73.07 11.13 -22.54
CA MET A 1 72.30 12.39 -22.50
C MET A 1 70.86 12.04 -22.80
N ASN A 2 69.98 12.29 -21.83
CA ASN A 2 68.76 11.52 -21.56
C ASN A 2 67.52 12.29 -22.03
N PRO A 3 66.56 11.68 -22.76
CA PRO A 3 65.37 12.37 -23.26
C PRO A 3 64.33 12.54 -22.14
N TYR A 4 64.55 13.50 -21.25
CA TYR A 4 63.62 13.87 -20.18
C TYR A 4 63.32 15.37 -20.24
N ARG A 5 62.69 15.86 -21.31
CA ARG A 5 62.14 17.24 -21.33
C ARG A 5 60.85 17.42 -22.14
N LEU A 6 60.10 16.35 -22.40
CA LEU A 6 58.79 16.44 -23.03
C LEU A 6 57.79 15.49 -22.36
N PHE A 7 57.61 15.63 -21.05
CA PHE A 7 56.59 14.88 -20.30
C PHE A 7 56.20 15.65 -19.03
N LEU A 8 55.74 16.89 -19.19
CA LEU A 8 55.36 17.74 -18.05
C LEU A 8 54.11 18.59 -18.34
N LEU A 9 53.16 18.08 -19.14
CA LEU A 9 51.90 18.79 -19.40
C LEU A 9 50.70 17.89 -19.73
N LEU A 10 50.70 16.64 -19.26
CA LEU A 10 49.50 15.81 -19.31
C LEU A 10 49.39 14.98 -18.03
N ILE A 11 48.17 14.90 -17.50
CA ILE A 11 47.74 14.15 -16.31
C ILE A 11 47.84 14.95 -14.99
N SER A 12 47.08 16.03 -14.91
CA SER A 12 46.40 16.43 -13.67
C SER A 12 44.98 16.91 -14.00
N TRP A 13 44.23 16.08 -14.71
CA TRP A 13 42.78 16.08 -14.57
C TRP A 13 42.49 15.21 -13.35
N LEU A 14 42.53 15.83 -12.16
CA LEU A 14 41.75 15.29 -11.06
C LEU A 14 40.31 15.36 -11.53
N ALA A 15 39.73 14.20 -11.86
CA ALA A 15 38.29 14.04 -11.74
C ALA A 15 37.97 14.28 -10.27
N ILE A 16 37.60 15.51 -9.93
CA ILE A 16 36.82 15.77 -8.73
C ILE A 16 35.48 15.10 -9.05
N THR A 17 35.35 13.82 -8.71
CA THR A 17 34.03 13.27 -8.47
C THR A 17 33.51 14.07 -7.29
N ALA A 18 32.67 15.07 -7.55
CA ALA A 18 31.81 15.59 -6.53
C ALA A 18 31.05 14.37 -5.99
N LEU A 19 31.37 13.95 -4.76
CA LEU A 19 30.36 13.24 -3.99
C LEU A 19 29.27 14.29 -3.80
N GLU A 20 28.27 14.27 -4.67
CA GLU A 20 27.02 14.92 -4.32
C GLU A 20 26.55 14.24 -3.04
N ALA A 21 26.48 15.01 -1.96
CA ALA A 21 25.83 14.55 -0.75
C ALA A 21 24.42 14.15 -1.15
N GLN A 22 24.06 12.88 -0.90
CA GLN A 22 22.74 12.39 -1.23
C GLN A 22 21.73 13.14 -0.36
N GLN A 23 21.04 14.10 -0.96
CA GLN A 23 19.97 14.83 -0.28
C GLN A 23 18.89 13.83 0.13
N ASP A 24 18.58 13.82 1.42
CA ASP A 24 17.49 13.07 2.01
C ASP A 24 16.50 14.08 2.64
N PHE A 25 15.46 13.59 3.30
CA PHE A 25 14.48 14.42 3.96
C PHE A 25 13.87 13.76 5.19
N ARG A 26 13.40 14.61 6.10
CA ARG A 26 12.49 14.21 7.16
C ARG A 26 11.12 14.85 7.00
N LEU A 27 10.14 14.25 7.66
CA LEU A 27 8.80 14.81 7.76
C LEU A 27 8.56 15.31 9.18
N GLN A 28 8.07 16.54 9.30
CA GLN A 28 7.59 17.10 10.56
C GLN A 28 6.07 17.17 10.52
N LEU A 29 5.44 16.66 11.57
CA LEU A 29 3.98 16.68 11.74
C LEU A 29 3.59 17.73 12.78
N GLN A 30 2.67 18.61 12.40
CA GLN A 30 2.11 19.61 13.31
C GLN A 30 0.61 19.38 13.48
N PRO A 31 0.14 18.98 14.69
CA PRO A 31 -1.27 18.71 14.92
C PRO A 31 -2.09 20.00 14.96
N PHE A 32 -3.30 19.95 14.43
CA PHE A 32 -4.31 21.00 14.57
C PHE A 32 -5.72 20.40 14.58
N THR A 33 -6.71 21.24 14.91
CA THR A 33 -8.12 20.86 14.92
C THR A 33 -8.95 21.86 14.12
N ILE A 34 -10.06 21.38 13.59
CA ILE A 34 -11.10 22.19 12.93
C ILE A 34 -12.35 22.12 13.82
N ASN A 35 -12.92 23.27 14.16
CA ASN A 35 -14.08 23.30 15.04
C ASN A 35 -15.26 22.56 14.40
N GLY A 36 -15.91 21.68 15.17
CA GLY A 36 -17.03 20.87 14.69
C GLY A 36 -16.66 19.68 13.79
N PHE A 37 -15.38 19.45 13.48
CA PHE A 37 -14.95 18.22 12.82
C PHE A 37 -14.97 17.05 13.80
N THR A 38 -15.82 16.06 13.54
CA THR A 38 -16.06 14.92 14.45
C THR A 38 -15.26 13.68 14.09
N GLY A 39 -14.36 13.78 13.11
CA GLY A 39 -13.57 12.68 12.60
C GLY A 39 -14.31 11.82 11.57
N ILE A 40 -13.52 11.21 10.70
CA ILE A 40 -13.98 10.36 9.60
C ILE A 40 -12.88 9.39 9.20
N GLN A 41 -13.22 8.18 8.74
CA GLN A 41 -12.26 7.18 8.26
C GLN A 41 -12.82 6.43 7.04
N SER A 42 -11.92 5.93 6.19
CA SER A 42 -12.28 5.19 4.96
C SER A 42 -13.22 5.98 4.02
N PHE A 43 -12.98 7.29 3.94
CA PHE A 43 -13.72 8.22 3.09
C PHE A 43 -13.03 8.39 1.74
N ALA A 44 -13.77 8.88 0.74
CA ALA A 44 -13.19 9.41 -0.49
C ALA A 44 -13.00 10.91 -0.36
N SER A 45 -12.02 11.47 -1.08
CA SER A 45 -11.77 12.91 -1.06
C SER A 45 -11.58 13.52 -2.44
N GLY A 46 -11.93 14.80 -2.54
CA GLY A 46 -11.60 15.65 -3.67
C GLY A 46 -11.19 17.05 -3.20
N GLN A 47 -10.48 17.79 -4.03
CA GLN A 47 -9.91 19.10 -3.67
C GLN A 47 -10.17 20.13 -4.77
N HIS A 48 -10.49 21.35 -4.35
CA HIS A 48 -10.49 22.53 -5.20
C HIS A 48 -9.90 23.71 -4.42
N GLY A 49 -8.73 24.19 -4.84
CA GLY A 49 -7.95 25.18 -4.09
C GLY A 49 -7.68 24.69 -2.65
N PRO A 50 -7.93 25.51 -1.61
CA PRO A 50 -7.70 25.13 -0.22
C PRO A 50 -8.84 24.26 0.37
N TYR A 51 -9.91 24.02 -0.38
CA TYR A 51 -11.08 23.28 0.09
C TYR A 51 -10.95 21.79 -0.24
N VAL A 52 -11.24 20.95 0.76
CA VAL A 52 -11.26 19.49 0.62
C VAL A 52 -12.68 18.99 0.87
N LEU A 53 -13.26 18.33 -0.12
CA LEU A 53 -14.51 17.61 -0.05
C LEU A 53 -14.25 16.20 0.49
N LEU A 54 -15.00 15.78 1.51
CA LEU A 54 -14.96 14.46 2.12
C LEU A 54 -16.31 13.75 1.90
N VAL A 55 -16.27 12.53 1.36
CA VAL A 55 -17.45 11.78 0.90
C VAL A 55 -17.44 10.36 1.47
N GLY A 56 -18.57 9.90 2.00
CA GLY A 56 -18.72 8.56 2.59
C GLY A 56 -17.84 8.32 3.80
N GLY A 57 -17.43 7.08 4.00
CA GLY A 57 -16.67 6.66 5.18
C GLY A 57 -17.50 6.54 6.45
N ARG A 58 -16.80 6.35 7.56
CA ARG A 58 -17.41 6.12 8.88
C ARG A 58 -16.99 7.17 9.90
N THR A 59 -17.89 7.43 10.85
CA THR A 59 -17.70 8.36 11.97
C THR A 59 -17.40 7.65 13.29
N ASP A 60 -17.37 6.32 13.28
CA ASP A 60 -16.88 5.48 14.38
C ASP A 60 -15.47 4.93 14.10
N GLY A 61 -14.89 4.26 15.09
CA GLY A 61 -13.56 3.66 14.97
C GLY A 61 -13.56 2.34 14.21
N LEU A 62 -12.70 1.42 14.63
CA LEU A 62 -12.71 0.05 14.15
C LEU A 62 -14.08 -0.57 14.43
N HIS A 63 -14.63 -1.28 13.45
CA HIS A 63 -15.92 -1.94 13.62
C HIS A 63 -15.90 -2.94 14.79
N GLN A 64 -17.06 -3.13 15.43
CA GLN A 64 -17.23 -4.14 16.47
C GLN A 64 -17.25 -5.56 15.86
N ARG A 65 -17.32 -6.58 16.72
CA ARG A 65 -17.25 -7.99 16.32
C ARG A 65 -18.62 -8.68 16.28
N GLN A 66 -19.61 -8.13 16.96
CA GLN A 66 -20.96 -8.70 16.97
C GLN A 66 -21.61 -8.41 15.60
N PRO A 67 -22.14 -9.40 14.88
CA PRO A 67 -22.70 -9.17 13.55
C PRO A 67 -23.81 -8.10 13.51
N PHE A 68 -24.54 -7.91 14.61
CA PHE A 68 -25.56 -6.86 14.72
C PHE A 68 -24.99 -5.44 14.93
N ALA A 69 -23.72 -5.32 15.34
CA ALA A 69 -23.04 -4.06 15.63
C ALA A 69 -21.88 -3.75 14.68
N SER A 70 -21.42 -4.74 13.90
CA SER A 70 -20.36 -4.59 12.90
C SER A 70 -20.88 -3.73 11.75
N PHE A 71 -20.18 -2.65 11.42
CA PHE A 71 -20.60 -1.69 10.38
C PHE A 71 -22.04 -1.20 10.57
N ALA A 72 -22.42 -0.88 11.81
CA ALA A 72 -23.77 -0.39 12.12
C ALA A 72 -24.08 0.90 11.32
N PRO A 73 -25.34 1.07 10.85
CA PRO A 73 -25.76 2.27 10.12
C PRO A 73 -25.51 3.58 10.88
N THR A 74 -25.55 3.54 12.22
CA THR A 74 -25.30 4.70 13.09
C THR A 74 -23.88 5.25 12.99
N GLY A 75 -22.92 4.45 12.49
CA GLY A 75 -21.55 4.89 12.26
C GLY A 75 -21.27 5.33 10.82
N ASN A 76 -22.26 5.32 9.93
CA ASN A 76 -22.10 5.84 8.57
C ASN A 76 -21.97 7.36 8.61
N ASN A 77 -21.14 7.93 7.74
CA ASN A 77 -21.17 9.37 7.50
C ASN A 77 -22.38 9.72 6.63
N THR A 78 -23.36 10.43 7.19
CA THR A 78 -24.61 10.80 6.50
C THR A 78 -24.56 12.19 5.84
N SER A 79 -23.38 12.78 5.75
CA SER A 79 -23.19 14.14 5.22
C SER A 79 -21.97 14.24 4.30
N LEU A 80 -22.06 15.10 3.29
CA LEU A 80 -20.87 15.63 2.62
C LEU A 80 -20.24 16.66 3.54
N GLN A 81 -18.91 16.64 3.65
CA GLN A 81 -18.18 17.60 4.47
C GLN A 81 -17.19 18.35 3.61
N VAL A 82 -17.12 19.67 3.75
CA VAL A 82 -16.06 20.48 3.18
C VAL A 82 -15.23 21.03 4.32
N ILE A 83 -13.91 20.88 4.26
CA ILE A 83 -12.97 21.49 5.20
C ILE A 83 -12.04 22.45 4.46
N ASN A 84 -11.63 23.51 5.14
CA ASN A 84 -10.48 24.31 4.75
C ASN A 84 -9.42 24.18 5.86
N PRO A 85 -8.35 23.39 5.64
CA PRO A 85 -7.29 23.19 6.63
C PRO A 85 -6.55 24.47 7.03
N GLU A 86 -6.42 25.44 6.13
CA GLU A 86 -5.70 26.70 6.38
C GLU A 86 -6.48 27.64 7.28
N THR A 87 -7.77 27.87 6.97
CA THR A 87 -8.65 28.74 7.77
C THR A 87 -9.26 28.01 8.98
N ARG A 88 -9.14 26.68 9.01
CA ARG A 88 -9.71 25.78 10.03
C ARG A 88 -11.23 25.88 10.11
N GLU A 89 -11.85 25.98 8.95
CA GLU A 89 -13.30 26.06 8.78
C GLU A 89 -13.88 24.75 8.22
N ARG A 90 -15.18 24.56 8.46
CA ARG A 90 -15.93 23.37 8.02
C ARG A 90 -17.36 23.74 7.62
N TRP A 91 -17.83 23.10 6.57
CA TRP A 91 -19.22 23.14 6.09
C TRP A 91 -19.74 21.73 5.86
N VAL A 92 -21.05 21.55 5.92
CA VAL A 92 -21.70 20.25 5.75
C VAL A 92 -23.01 20.36 4.98
N ALA A 93 -23.33 19.34 4.20
CA ALA A 93 -24.65 19.15 3.61
C ALA A 93 -25.15 17.73 3.89
N SER A 94 -26.43 17.59 4.26
CA SER A 94 -27.04 16.28 4.48
C SER A 94 -27.22 15.54 3.16
N LEU A 95 -26.91 14.24 3.14
CA LEU A 95 -27.20 13.36 2.01
C LEU A 95 -28.71 13.13 1.81
N ASP A 96 -29.56 13.52 2.76
CA ASP A 96 -31.03 13.46 2.62
C ASP A 96 -31.58 14.32 1.48
N GLN A 97 -30.77 15.24 0.94
CA GLN A 97 -31.12 16.03 -0.24
C GLN A 97 -31.04 15.21 -1.54
N LEU A 98 -30.36 14.05 -1.51
CA LEU A 98 -30.07 13.25 -2.70
C LEU A 98 -31.10 12.10 -2.87
N PRO A 99 -31.30 11.62 -4.11
CA PRO A 99 -32.07 10.41 -4.35
C PRO A 99 -31.50 9.19 -3.61
N VAL A 100 -32.38 8.32 -3.12
CA VAL A 100 -32.02 7.14 -2.29
C VAL A 100 -30.85 6.32 -2.84
N PRO A 101 -30.78 5.95 -4.14
CA PRO A 101 -29.67 5.13 -4.64
C PRO A 101 -28.29 5.81 -4.52
N LEU A 102 -28.25 7.13 -4.64
CA LEU A 102 -27.02 7.91 -4.49
C LEU A 102 -26.71 8.12 -3.00
N GLN A 103 -27.72 8.50 -2.22
CA GLN A 103 -27.62 8.67 -0.77
C GLN A 103 -27.06 7.42 -0.09
N GLU A 104 -27.54 6.23 -0.44
CA GLU A 104 -27.11 4.97 0.16
C GLU A 104 -25.64 4.65 -0.17
N GLN A 105 -25.20 4.84 -1.42
CA GLN A 105 -23.81 4.59 -1.81
C GLN A 105 -22.84 5.61 -1.22
N LEU A 106 -23.21 6.90 -1.19
CA LEU A 106 -22.37 7.96 -0.61
C LEU A 106 -22.22 7.88 0.92
N GLN A 107 -22.91 6.95 1.58
CA GLN A 107 -22.71 6.61 3.01
C GLN A 107 -21.78 5.41 3.23
N SER A 108 -21.35 4.75 2.14
CA SER A 108 -20.55 3.54 2.23
C SER A 108 -19.10 3.82 2.65
N THR A 109 -18.43 2.79 3.17
CA THR A 109 -17.01 2.83 3.56
C THR A 109 -16.15 2.16 2.49
N ASN A 110 -14.88 2.57 2.39
CA ASN A 110 -13.86 1.95 1.51
C ASN A 110 -14.27 1.98 0.02
N MET A 111 -14.92 3.06 -0.41
CA MET A 111 -15.08 3.39 -1.83
C MET A 111 -13.70 3.60 -2.47
N GLN A 112 -13.57 3.26 -3.74
CA GLN A 112 -12.40 3.62 -4.51
C GLN A 112 -12.66 4.97 -5.17
N PHE A 113 -11.64 5.82 -5.28
CA PHE A 113 -11.82 7.15 -5.82
C PHE A 113 -10.59 7.63 -6.58
N TYR A 114 -10.81 8.52 -7.55
CA TYR A 114 -9.77 9.22 -8.28
C TYR A 114 -10.30 10.56 -8.78
N GLN A 115 -9.58 11.65 -8.53
CA GLN A 115 -9.91 12.96 -9.07
C GLN A 115 -9.13 13.22 -10.36
N GLU A 116 -9.85 13.54 -11.43
CA GLU A 116 -9.26 14.05 -12.67
C GLU A 116 -9.85 15.43 -13.00
N GLY A 117 -9.00 16.45 -12.95
CA GLY A 117 -9.43 17.82 -13.19
C GLY A 117 -10.54 18.25 -12.23
N ALA A 118 -11.68 18.65 -12.78
CA ALA A 118 -12.84 19.11 -12.03
C ALA A 118 -13.72 17.98 -11.46
N PHE A 119 -13.48 16.72 -11.85
CA PHE A 119 -14.35 15.61 -11.50
C PHE A 119 -13.67 14.63 -10.53
N LEU A 120 -14.38 14.30 -9.46
CA LEU A 120 -14.06 13.18 -8.57
C LEU A 120 -14.90 11.97 -8.98
N TYR A 121 -14.24 10.88 -9.38
CA TYR A 121 -14.89 9.62 -9.69
C TYR A 121 -14.84 8.70 -8.49
N LEU A 122 -15.99 8.13 -8.12
CA LEU A 122 -16.14 7.17 -7.02
C LEU A 122 -16.67 5.84 -7.57
N THR A 123 -16.15 4.73 -7.07
CA THR A 123 -16.71 3.40 -7.35
C THR A 123 -16.90 2.60 -6.08
N GLY A 124 -17.93 1.76 -6.09
CA GLY A 124 -18.07 0.70 -5.11
C GLY A 124 -18.35 1.18 -3.69
N GLY A 125 -17.68 0.53 -2.72
CA GLY A 125 -17.84 0.75 -1.29
C GLY A 125 -18.83 -0.22 -0.64
N TYR A 126 -18.68 -0.42 0.67
CA TYR A 126 -19.49 -1.34 1.46
C TYR A 126 -20.31 -0.62 2.51
N GLY A 127 -21.58 -0.97 2.65
CA GLY A 127 -22.46 -0.33 3.64
C GLY A 127 -23.84 -0.96 3.71
N TYR A 128 -24.59 -0.62 4.75
CA TYR A 128 -25.98 -1.02 4.89
C TYR A 128 -26.85 -0.27 3.88
N SER A 129 -27.65 -1.00 3.10
CA SER A 129 -28.67 -0.46 2.21
C SER A 129 -30.06 -0.73 2.82
N PRO A 130 -30.79 0.31 3.27
CA PRO A 130 -32.19 0.17 3.63
C PRO A 130 -33.04 -0.47 2.53
N THR A 131 -32.75 -0.16 1.27
CA THR A 131 -33.43 -0.75 0.11
C THR A 131 -33.25 -2.27 0.02
N ALA A 132 -32.02 -2.76 0.24
CA ALA A 132 -31.73 -4.20 0.27
C ALA A 132 -32.07 -4.86 1.62
N ALA A 133 -32.30 -4.06 2.66
CA ALA A 133 -32.40 -4.49 4.06
C ALA A 133 -31.19 -5.31 4.56
N ASP A 134 -30.02 -5.08 3.96
CA ASP A 134 -28.78 -5.77 4.26
C ASP A 134 -27.55 -4.93 3.89
N HIS A 135 -26.38 -5.38 4.29
CA HIS A 135 -25.11 -4.81 3.83
C HIS A 135 -24.76 -5.31 2.44
N ILE A 136 -24.38 -4.39 1.57
CA ILE A 136 -24.00 -4.69 0.19
C ILE A 136 -22.68 -4.00 -0.15
N THR A 137 -22.02 -4.51 -1.18
CA THR A 137 -21.05 -3.72 -1.94
C THR A 137 -21.79 -3.02 -3.07
N TYR A 138 -21.79 -1.70 -3.06
CA TYR A 138 -22.44 -0.87 -4.09
C TYR A 138 -21.73 -1.03 -5.43
N ASN A 139 -22.41 -0.74 -6.53
CA ASN A 139 -21.92 -1.02 -7.89
C ASN A 139 -22.08 0.17 -8.85
N GLN A 140 -22.19 1.40 -8.35
CA GLN A 140 -22.23 2.57 -9.25
C GLN A 140 -20.83 3.17 -9.39
N LEU A 141 -20.54 3.63 -10.60
CA LEU A 141 -19.57 4.69 -10.86
C LEU A 141 -20.30 6.03 -10.71
N ILE A 142 -19.80 6.90 -9.85
CA ILE A 142 -20.35 8.24 -9.60
C ILE A 142 -19.29 9.26 -10.03
N ALA A 143 -19.69 10.25 -10.83
CA ALA A 143 -18.89 11.42 -11.13
C ALA A 143 -19.44 12.62 -10.34
N ILE A 144 -18.56 13.35 -9.66
CA ILE A 144 -18.88 14.51 -8.83
C ILE A 144 -18.17 15.73 -9.41
N GLU A 145 -18.90 16.81 -9.69
CA GLU A 145 -18.31 18.12 -9.99
C GLU A 145 -17.84 18.80 -8.71
N VAL A 146 -16.52 18.83 -8.49
CA VAL A 146 -15.94 19.15 -7.18
C VAL A 146 -16.14 20.61 -6.78
N GLU A 147 -15.77 21.54 -7.66
CA GLU A 147 -15.86 22.99 -7.39
C GLU A 147 -17.29 23.45 -7.09
N PRO A 148 -18.29 23.27 -7.98
CA PRO A 148 -19.62 23.80 -7.74
C PRO A 148 -20.36 23.06 -6.59
N LEU A 149 -20.03 21.79 -6.32
CA LEU A 149 -20.53 21.10 -5.13
C LEU A 149 -19.96 21.71 -3.84
N ILE A 150 -18.65 22.02 -3.82
CA ILE A 150 -18.01 22.69 -2.68
C ILE A 150 -18.68 24.04 -2.43
N GLU A 151 -18.93 24.83 -3.48
CA GLU A 151 -19.61 26.12 -3.38
C GLU A 151 -21.03 25.96 -2.83
N ALA A 152 -21.82 25.03 -3.36
CA ALA A 152 -23.18 24.77 -2.88
C ALA A 152 -23.20 24.36 -1.40
N ILE A 153 -22.26 23.52 -0.95
CA ILE A 153 -22.17 23.14 0.48
C ILE A 153 -21.82 24.36 1.34
N ARG A 154 -20.90 25.21 0.90
CA ARG A 154 -20.47 26.40 1.64
C ARG A 154 -21.57 27.46 1.75
N GLU A 155 -22.40 27.58 0.73
CA GLU A 155 -23.51 28.55 0.67
C GLU A 155 -24.84 27.99 1.21
N GLY A 156 -24.89 26.69 1.53
CA GLY A 156 -26.12 26.03 1.97
C GLY A 156 -27.14 25.84 0.84
N GLY A 157 -26.67 25.73 -0.41
CA GLY A 157 -27.45 25.50 -1.62
C GLY A 157 -27.82 24.03 -1.85
N ASP A 158 -28.47 23.79 -3.00
CA ASP A 158 -28.83 22.44 -3.47
C ASP A 158 -27.59 21.71 -4.00
N ILE A 159 -27.34 20.51 -3.47
CA ILE A 159 -26.20 19.67 -3.88
C ILE A 159 -26.54 18.70 -5.01
N GLY A 160 -27.83 18.45 -5.29
CA GLY A 160 -28.29 17.40 -6.21
C GLY A 160 -27.75 17.51 -7.65
N PRO A 161 -27.62 18.69 -8.26
CA PRO A 161 -27.23 18.82 -9.66
C PRO A 161 -25.80 18.36 -10.01
N TYR A 162 -24.92 18.17 -9.03
CA TYR A 162 -23.48 17.96 -9.25
C TYR A 162 -23.04 16.50 -9.34
N PHE A 163 -23.99 15.59 -9.56
CA PHE A 163 -23.77 14.15 -9.59
C PHE A 163 -24.23 13.54 -10.91
N ARG A 164 -23.39 12.67 -11.48
CA ARG A 164 -23.76 11.71 -12.53
C ARG A 164 -23.46 10.30 -12.05
N GLN A 165 -24.27 9.33 -12.48
CA GLN A 165 -24.14 7.94 -12.04
C GLN A 165 -24.32 6.94 -13.19
N LEU A 166 -23.56 5.86 -13.11
CA LEU A 166 -23.66 4.69 -13.97
C LEU A 166 -23.65 3.44 -13.09
N THR A 167 -24.68 2.60 -13.18
CA THR A 167 -24.73 1.31 -12.48
C THR A 167 -24.06 0.23 -13.32
N ASP A 168 -23.04 -0.43 -12.78
CA ASP A 168 -22.37 -1.55 -13.43
C ASP A 168 -21.70 -2.48 -12.40
N ASP A 169 -22.02 -3.78 -12.45
CA ASP A 169 -21.47 -4.78 -11.53
C ASP A 169 -19.93 -4.90 -11.59
N TYR A 170 -19.31 -4.39 -12.64
CA TYR A 170 -17.86 -4.22 -12.74
C TYR A 170 -17.27 -3.36 -11.60
N PHE A 171 -18.08 -2.49 -10.98
CA PHE A 171 -17.71 -1.60 -9.88
C PHE A 171 -18.18 -2.09 -8.51
N ALA A 172 -18.70 -3.31 -8.41
CA ALA A 172 -19.07 -3.92 -7.13
C ALA A 172 -17.83 -4.34 -6.31
N VAL A 173 -17.02 -3.36 -5.89
CA VAL A 173 -15.74 -3.53 -5.22
C VAL A 173 -15.65 -2.66 -3.96
N THR A 174 -15.14 -3.23 -2.87
CA THR A 174 -14.77 -2.51 -1.65
C THR A 174 -13.34 -2.86 -1.27
N GLY A 175 -12.62 -1.90 -0.69
CA GLY A 175 -11.24 -2.10 -0.23
C GLY A 175 -10.21 -2.29 -1.35
N GLY A 176 -10.55 -1.97 -2.60
CA GLY A 176 -9.59 -1.82 -3.70
C GLY A 176 -9.06 -0.38 -3.82
N TYR A 177 -8.41 -0.08 -4.93
CA TYR A 177 -7.95 1.28 -5.29
C TYR A 177 -8.32 1.62 -6.73
N LEU A 178 -8.58 2.89 -7.01
CA LEU A 178 -8.80 3.39 -8.35
C LEU A 178 -7.67 4.35 -8.71
N GLU A 179 -6.89 4.00 -9.72
CA GLU A 179 -5.77 4.80 -10.21
C GLU A 179 -5.88 5.05 -11.71
N LYS A 180 -5.09 5.98 -12.24
CA LYS A 180 -5.08 6.29 -13.68
C LYS A 180 -3.67 6.37 -14.23
N ILE A 181 -3.44 5.74 -15.38
CA ILE A 181 -2.21 5.87 -16.16
C ILE A 181 -2.58 6.25 -17.59
N GLY A 182 -2.16 7.43 -18.01
CA GLY A 182 -2.61 8.02 -19.27
C GLY A 182 -4.12 8.23 -19.23
N ASP A 183 -4.85 7.60 -20.16
CA ASP A 183 -6.31 7.68 -20.24
C ASP A 183 -7.04 6.50 -19.58
N THR A 184 -6.29 5.48 -19.14
CA THR A 184 -6.88 4.23 -18.62
C THR A 184 -6.95 4.28 -17.11
N TYR A 185 -8.12 3.92 -16.57
CA TYR A 185 -8.34 3.71 -15.15
C TYR A 185 -8.05 2.26 -14.79
N TYR A 186 -7.51 2.07 -13.59
CA TYR A 186 -7.08 0.81 -13.01
C TYR A 186 -7.77 0.63 -11.66
N LEU A 187 -8.75 -0.25 -11.59
CA LEU A 187 -9.37 -0.69 -10.35
C LEU A 187 -8.61 -1.93 -9.83
N VAL A 188 -7.79 -1.74 -8.81
CA VAL A 188 -6.76 -2.69 -8.37
C VAL A 188 -7.22 -3.44 -7.11
N GLY A 189 -7.32 -4.76 -7.20
CA GLY A 189 -7.66 -5.63 -6.07
C GLY A 189 -9.06 -5.39 -5.52
N GLY A 190 -9.21 -5.53 -4.21
CA GLY A 190 -10.48 -5.41 -3.51
C GLY A 190 -11.36 -6.65 -3.64
N GLN A 191 -12.60 -6.50 -3.17
CA GLN A 191 -13.55 -7.62 -3.08
C GLN A 191 -14.99 -7.16 -3.25
N ARG A 192 -15.87 -8.10 -3.56
CA ARG A 192 -17.31 -8.01 -3.31
C ARG A 192 -17.61 -8.64 -1.96
N PHE A 193 -18.11 -7.84 -1.02
CA PHE A 193 -18.54 -8.28 0.31
C PHE A 193 -20.01 -7.95 0.51
N THR A 194 -20.84 -8.95 0.80
CA THR A 194 -22.28 -8.77 1.02
C THR A 194 -22.72 -9.50 2.26
N GLY A 195 -23.77 -9.00 2.93
CA GLY A 195 -24.23 -9.52 4.21
C GLY A 195 -23.40 -9.00 5.38
N ARG A 196 -23.80 -9.40 6.59
CA ARG A 196 -23.26 -8.89 7.84
C ARG A 196 -21.93 -9.55 8.19
N TYR A 197 -20.91 -8.72 8.35
CA TYR A 197 -19.59 -9.13 8.80
C TYR A 197 -19.67 -9.99 10.08
N ASN A 198 -18.96 -11.12 10.07
CA ASN A 198 -18.88 -12.02 11.20
C ASN A 198 -17.45 -12.53 11.38
N PRO A 199 -16.76 -12.18 12.48
CA PRO A 199 -15.36 -12.53 12.69
C PRO A 199 -15.14 -14.01 13.04
N HIS A 200 -16.19 -14.82 13.11
CA HIS A 200 -16.11 -16.28 13.27
C HIS A 200 -16.45 -17.03 11.97
N ASN A 201 -16.46 -16.31 10.83
CA ASN A 201 -16.73 -16.86 9.50
C ASN A 201 -18.07 -17.65 9.41
N GLY A 202 -19.10 -17.15 10.10
CA GLY A 202 -20.45 -17.70 10.01
C GLY A 202 -21.16 -17.33 8.69
N PRO A 203 -22.29 -17.97 8.36
CA PRO A 203 -22.96 -17.84 7.05
C PRO A 203 -23.69 -16.50 6.83
N SER A 204 -23.31 -15.45 7.56
CA SER A 204 -23.98 -14.14 7.51
C SER A 204 -23.43 -13.21 6.43
N PHE A 205 -22.38 -13.61 5.72
CA PHE A 205 -21.80 -12.84 4.61
C PHE A 205 -21.31 -13.75 3.47
N ILE A 206 -21.13 -13.13 2.30
CA ILE A 206 -20.42 -13.69 1.15
C ILE A 206 -19.26 -12.75 0.82
N GLN A 207 -18.12 -13.34 0.53
CA GLN A 207 -16.88 -12.63 0.24
C GLN A 207 -16.24 -13.23 -1.00
N GLU A 208 -16.04 -12.39 -2.01
CA GLU A 208 -15.44 -12.76 -3.29
C GLU A 208 -14.39 -11.71 -3.66
N TYR A 209 -13.11 -12.09 -3.64
CA TYR A 209 -12.04 -11.19 -4.06
C TYR A 209 -12.05 -11.03 -5.58
N THR A 210 -11.72 -9.83 -6.05
CA THR A 210 -11.62 -9.59 -7.49
C THR A 210 -10.46 -10.37 -8.09
N ASN A 211 -9.36 -10.53 -7.35
CA ASN A 211 -8.09 -11.10 -7.81
C ASN A 211 -7.56 -10.41 -9.07
N GLN A 212 -7.93 -9.14 -9.30
CA GLN A 212 -7.81 -8.47 -10.58
C GLN A 212 -7.25 -7.06 -10.52
N VAL A 213 -6.54 -6.68 -11.58
CA VAL A 213 -6.41 -5.30 -12.04
C VAL A 213 -7.42 -5.11 -13.16
N ARG A 214 -8.51 -4.42 -12.87
CA ARG A 214 -9.59 -4.10 -13.81
C ARG A 214 -9.26 -2.80 -14.54
N LYS A 215 -9.26 -2.82 -15.87
CA LYS A 215 -8.92 -1.69 -16.73
C LYS A 215 -10.13 -1.21 -17.50
N PHE A 216 -10.31 0.10 -17.61
CA PHE A 216 -11.39 0.71 -18.39
C PHE A 216 -11.07 2.17 -18.69
N ARG A 217 -11.78 2.77 -19.65
CA ARG A 217 -11.78 4.23 -19.85
C ARG A 217 -13.14 4.79 -19.46
N ILE A 218 -13.13 5.98 -18.87
CA ILE A 218 -14.34 6.78 -18.64
C ILE A 218 -14.50 7.74 -19.82
N ILE A 219 -15.72 7.82 -20.36
CA ILE A 219 -16.14 8.86 -21.30
C ILE A 219 -17.21 9.68 -20.59
N ASP A 220 -16.84 10.88 -20.16
CA ASP A 220 -17.71 11.85 -19.49
C ASP A 220 -17.68 13.17 -20.28
N ASP A 221 -18.84 13.58 -20.80
CA ASP A 221 -19.02 14.84 -21.52
C ASP A 221 -19.68 15.94 -20.66
N GLY A 222 -19.79 15.70 -19.35
CA GLY A 222 -20.50 16.56 -18.39
C GLY A 222 -22.01 16.28 -18.31
N VAL A 223 -22.56 15.47 -19.23
CA VAL A 223 -23.98 15.10 -19.28
C VAL A 223 -24.15 13.58 -19.21
N SER A 224 -23.39 12.85 -20.01
CA SER A 224 -23.41 11.41 -20.19
C SER A 224 -22.16 10.80 -19.56
N LEU A 225 -22.36 9.81 -18.68
CA LEU A 225 -21.28 9.05 -18.07
C LEU A 225 -21.30 7.61 -18.59
N THR A 226 -20.26 7.22 -19.31
CA THR A 226 -20.13 5.87 -19.88
C THR A 226 -18.72 5.32 -19.72
N ILE A 227 -18.59 4.00 -19.88
CA ILE A 227 -17.30 3.31 -19.81
C ILE A 227 -17.08 2.45 -21.05
N VAL A 228 -15.84 2.37 -21.47
CA VAL A 228 -15.40 1.58 -22.64
C VAL A 228 -14.12 0.81 -22.31
N ASP A 229 -13.71 -0.08 -23.23
CA ASP A 229 -12.43 -0.79 -23.19
C ASP A 229 -12.18 -1.56 -21.88
N LYS A 230 -13.21 -2.26 -21.39
CA LYS A 230 -13.10 -3.12 -20.21
C LYS A 230 -12.16 -4.28 -20.46
N GLU A 231 -11.12 -4.38 -19.65
CA GLU A 231 -10.19 -5.49 -19.61
C GLU A 231 -9.86 -5.87 -18.16
N ALA A 232 -9.27 -7.03 -17.94
CA ALA A 232 -8.78 -7.40 -16.61
C ALA A 232 -7.51 -8.24 -16.71
N ILE A 233 -6.59 -8.01 -15.78
CA ILE A 233 -5.46 -8.89 -15.50
C ILE A 233 -5.81 -9.64 -14.22
N THR A 234 -5.86 -10.97 -14.25
CA THR A 234 -6.16 -11.80 -13.08
C THR A 234 -4.88 -12.47 -12.58
N ASP A 235 -4.58 -12.29 -11.29
CA ASP A 235 -3.55 -13.05 -10.57
C ASP A 235 -4.10 -13.35 -9.17
N GLU A 236 -4.65 -14.55 -9.01
CA GLU A 236 -5.23 -15.00 -7.75
C GLU A 236 -4.21 -15.04 -6.61
N MET A 237 -2.93 -15.31 -6.90
CA MET A 237 -1.94 -15.43 -5.84
C MET A 237 -1.47 -14.08 -5.32
N ASN A 238 -1.38 -13.08 -6.20
CA ASN A 238 -0.81 -11.78 -5.84
C ASN A 238 -1.83 -10.66 -5.73
N LEU A 239 -3.05 -10.81 -6.25
CA LEU A 239 -4.11 -9.79 -6.20
C LEU A 239 -5.28 -10.15 -5.29
N HIS A 240 -5.16 -11.20 -4.48
CA HIS A 240 -6.08 -11.48 -3.37
C HIS A 240 -5.83 -10.49 -2.22
N ARG A 241 -5.95 -9.19 -2.52
CA ARG A 241 -5.58 -8.08 -1.64
C ARG A 241 -6.72 -7.11 -1.51
N ARG A 242 -6.93 -6.59 -0.31
CA ARG A 242 -7.83 -5.49 0.00
C ARG A 242 -7.32 -4.67 1.18
N ASP A 243 -7.93 -3.51 1.36
CA ASP A 243 -7.68 -2.60 2.49
C ASP A 243 -6.18 -2.31 2.67
N TYR A 244 -5.48 -2.05 1.56
CA TYR A 244 -4.01 -2.00 1.44
C TYR A 244 -3.55 -0.64 0.93
N ASN A 245 -2.38 -0.49 0.32
CA ASN A 245 -1.92 0.77 -0.27
C ASN A 245 -1.51 0.58 -1.74
N VAL A 246 -2.01 1.44 -2.63
CA VAL A 246 -1.58 1.53 -4.03
C VAL A 246 -1.16 2.97 -4.28
N LEU A 247 0.01 3.19 -4.86
CA LEU A 247 0.50 4.54 -5.14
C LEU A 247 0.97 4.67 -6.60
N PRO A 248 0.85 5.86 -7.19
CA PRO A 248 1.52 6.18 -8.45
C PRO A 248 3.04 6.14 -8.28
N GLN A 249 3.75 5.80 -9.35
CA GLN A 249 5.19 5.62 -9.38
C GLN A 249 5.80 6.18 -10.66
N VAL A 250 7.05 6.64 -10.55
CA VAL A 250 7.97 6.74 -11.68
C VAL A 250 8.91 5.53 -11.62
N PHE A 251 8.87 4.66 -12.62
CA PHE A 251 9.75 3.50 -12.70
C PHE A 251 11.17 3.90 -13.15
N PRO A 252 12.18 3.02 -12.97
CA PRO A 252 13.58 3.36 -13.25
C PRO A 252 13.88 3.89 -14.66
N ASP A 253 13.08 3.46 -15.64
CA ASP A 253 13.15 3.88 -17.05
C ASP A 253 12.39 5.19 -17.34
N GLY A 254 11.80 5.82 -16.32
CA GLY A 254 10.97 7.02 -16.43
C GLY A 254 9.50 6.75 -16.73
N THR A 255 9.10 5.48 -16.92
CA THR A 255 7.71 5.12 -17.21
C THR A 255 6.82 5.38 -15.98
N LEU A 256 5.68 6.03 -16.18
CA LEU A 256 4.67 6.16 -15.14
C LEU A 256 3.91 4.84 -14.97
N GLY A 257 3.65 4.49 -13.72
CA GLY A 257 2.79 3.36 -13.37
C GLY A 257 2.29 3.44 -11.95
N ILE A 258 1.87 2.31 -11.42
CA ILE A 258 1.40 2.17 -10.04
C ILE A 258 2.02 0.94 -9.41
N THR A 259 2.29 1.02 -8.11
CA THR A 259 2.70 -0.13 -7.31
C THR A 259 1.62 -0.43 -6.27
N ALA A 260 1.08 -1.64 -6.35
CA ALA A 260 0.34 -2.26 -5.27
C ALA A 260 1.33 -2.82 -4.24
N PHE A 261 1.39 -2.13 -3.11
CA PHE A 261 2.18 -2.52 -1.95
C PHE A 261 1.47 -3.62 -1.16
N SER A 262 2.06 -4.04 -0.03
CA SER A 262 1.63 -5.12 0.89
C SER A 262 0.15 -5.57 0.80
N GLY A 263 -0.70 -5.30 1.80
CA GLY A 263 -2.12 -5.67 1.84
C GLY A 263 -2.45 -7.01 2.44
N VAL A 264 -3.73 -7.23 2.71
CA VAL A 264 -4.29 -8.43 3.35
C VAL A 264 -5.41 -9.03 2.47
N PHE A 265 -5.79 -10.30 2.58
CA PHE A 265 -5.37 -11.37 3.49
C PHE A 265 -4.78 -12.50 2.64
N GLN A 266 -3.72 -13.17 3.06
CA GLN A 266 -3.24 -14.33 2.31
C GLN A 266 -4.31 -15.45 2.28
N HIS A 267 -4.32 -16.26 1.22
CA HIS A 267 -5.36 -17.29 1.01
C HIS A 267 -5.54 -18.28 2.17
N SER A 268 -4.44 -18.68 2.81
CA SER A 268 -4.44 -19.71 3.85
C SER A 268 -4.37 -19.14 5.27
N GLN A 269 -4.15 -17.83 5.42
CA GLN A 269 -3.85 -17.19 6.69
C GLN A 269 -4.35 -15.76 6.68
N ASP A 270 -4.91 -15.30 7.79
CA ASP A 270 -5.35 -13.91 7.95
C ASP A 270 -4.16 -12.92 8.15
N LEU A 271 -3.15 -13.00 7.27
CA LEU A 271 -1.91 -12.24 7.34
C LEU A 271 -1.65 -11.40 6.07
N PRO A 272 -0.77 -10.39 6.17
CA PRO A 272 -0.42 -9.52 5.05
C PRO A 272 0.53 -10.15 4.02
N PHE A 273 0.43 -9.74 2.76
CA PHE A 273 1.45 -9.95 1.74
C PHE A 273 2.65 -9.06 2.00
N LEU A 274 3.85 -9.55 1.75
CA LEU A 274 5.08 -8.75 1.88
C LEU A 274 5.61 -8.28 0.52
N ASN A 275 5.32 -9.00 -0.57
CA ASN A 275 5.76 -8.63 -1.91
C ASN A 275 4.92 -7.47 -2.49
N SER A 276 5.48 -6.76 -3.45
CA SER A 276 4.75 -5.73 -4.21
C SER A 276 4.41 -6.20 -5.63
N VAL A 277 3.51 -5.47 -6.26
CA VAL A 277 3.04 -5.71 -7.63
C VAL A 277 3.07 -4.39 -8.39
N ASP A 278 3.79 -4.36 -9.50
CA ASP A 278 3.92 -3.21 -10.37
C ASP A 278 2.96 -3.35 -11.56
N VAL A 279 2.27 -2.26 -11.90
CA VAL A 279 1.42 -2.14 -13.08
C VAL A 279 1.86 -0.92 -13.88
N SER A 280 2.08 -1.12 -15.17
CA SER A 280 2.44 -0.08 -16.13
C SER A 280 1.54 -0.20 -17.38
N PRO A 281 1.59 0.76 -18.32
CA PRO A 281 0.93 0.61 -19.61
C PRO A 281 1.38 -0.63 -20.39
N SER A 282 2.62 -1.09 -20.16
CA SER A 282 3.22 -2.23 -20.86
C SER A 282 2.98 -3.57 -20.17
N GLY A 283 2.56 -3.60 -18.90
CA GLY A 283 2.24 -4.87 -18.26
C GLY A 283 2.06 -4.85 -16.74
N TYR A 284 2.15 -6.05 -16.19
CA TYR A 284 1.96 -6.41 -14.79
C TYR A 284 3.16 -7.23 -14.34
N THR A 285 3.76 -6.92 -13.19
CA THR A 285 4.96 -7.62 -12.70
C THR A 285 4.91 -7.77 -11.19
N VAL A 286 5.08 -9.00 -10.70
CA VAL A 286 5.19 -9.28 -9.26
C VAL A 286 6.65 -9.10 -8.85
N ASN A 287 6.91 -8.24 -7.86
CA ASN A 287 8.23 -8.04 -7.30
C ASN A 287 8.39 -8.88 -6.02
N ASN A 288 9.04 -10.03 -6.17
CA ASN A 288 9.36 -10.93 -5.06
C ASN A 288 10.74 -10.67 -4.44
N ASP A 289 11.55 -9.78 -5.04
CA ASP A 289 12.89 -9.42 -4.56
C ASP A 289 12.83 -8.37 -3.45
N PHE A 290 11.66 -7.77 -3.26
CA PHE A 290 11.37 -6.82 -2.19
C PHE A 290 10.31 -7.36 -1.22
N GLN A 291 10.45 -6.98 0.05
CA GLN A 291 9.48 -7.27 1.11
C GLN A 291 9.21 -6.01 1.91
N GLN A 292 7.95 -5.63 2.01
CA GLN A 292 7.45 -4.57 2.87
C GLN A 292 6.91 -5.15 4.17
N TYR A 293 7.55 -4.82 5.27
CA TYR A 293 7.19 -5.28 6.61
C TYR A 293 6.33 -4.29 7.39
N LEU A 294 6.38 -3.00 7.03
CA LEU A 294 5.67 -1.94 7.72
C LEU A 294 4.43 -1.49 6.93
N ASN A 295 3.42 -0.99 7.65
CA ASN A 295 2.27 -0.27 7.08
C ASN A 295 1.48 -1.09 6.03
N HIS A 296 0.90 -2.23 6.43
CA HIS A 296 0.23 -3.14 5.48
C HIS A 296 -1.17 -2.69 5.06
N TYR A 297 -1.93 -2.14 6.01
CA TYR A 297 -3.29 -1.67 5.75
C TYR A 297 -3.30 -0.26 5.17
N HIS A 298 -4.41 0.07 4.52
CA HIS A 298 -4.75 1.42 4.07
C HIS A 298 -4.42 2.44 5.17
N CYS A 299 -3.59 3.41 4.81
CA CYS A 299 -3.32 4.60 5.59
C CYS A 299 -3.09 5.80 4.68
N GLY A 300 -2.83 6.98 5.26
CA GLY A 300 -2.44 8.13 4.45
C GLY A 300 -1.12 7.81 3.76
N THR A 301 -1.01 8.15 2.47
CA THR A 301 0.21 7.88 1.70
C THR A 301 0.64 9.08 0.86
N ALA A 302 1.95 9.23 0.66
CA ALA A 302 2.51 10.28 -0.19
C ALA A 302 3.54 9.70 -1.17
N ALA A 303 3.43 10.08 -2.43
CA ALA A 303 4.34 9.71 -3.50
C ALA A 303 5.24 10.92 -3.81
N LEU A 304 6.56 10.76 -3.69
CA LEU A 304 7.54 11.83 -3.91
C LEU A 304 8.66 11.33 -4.83
N TYR A 305 8.97 12.10 -5.87
CA TYR A 305 10.00 11.73 -6.85
C TYR A 305 11.17 12.71 -6.83
N ASP A 306 12.37 12.17 -6.64
CA ASP A 306 13.65 12.86 -6.85
C ASP A 306 14.17 12.49 -8.25
N ALA A 307 14.01 13.41 -9.20
CA ALA A 307 14.38 13.24 -10.59
C ALA A 307 15.90 13.30 -10.80
N GLU A 308 16.64 14.03 -9.96
CA GLU A 308 18.11 14.13 -10.06
C GLU A 308 18.77 12.82 -9.59
N GLY A 309 18.27 12.25 -8.50
CA GLY A 309 18.73 10.95 -7.98
C GLY A 309 18.08 9.73 -8.62
N ASN A 310 17.07 9.92 -9.49
CA ASN A 310 16.16 8.89 -10.02
C ASN A 310 15.63 7.97 -8.90
N LYS A 311 14.97 8.57 -7.89
CA LYS A 311 14.45 7.87 -6.72
C LYS A 311 12.97 8.16 -6.53
N MET A 312 12.20 7.08 -6.44
CA MET A 312 10.78 7.13 -6.12
C MET A 312 10.57 6.77 -4.65
N HIS A 313 10.06 7.72 -3.86
CA HIS A 313 9.73 7.53 -2.46
C HIS A 313 8.23 7.37 -2.27
N SER A 314 7.84 6.30 -1.58
CA SER A 314 6.47 6.02 -1.15
C SER A 314 6.42 6.06 0.37
N VAL A 315 5.70 7.03 0.94
CA VAL A 315 5.58 7.24 2.39
C VAL A 315 4.23 6.76 2.88
N PHE A 316 4.20 6.12 4.05
CA PHE A 316 3.00 5.54 4.67
C PHE A 316 2.86 6.05 6.11
N PHE A 317 1.73 6.68 6.45
CA PHE A 317 1.52 7.34 7.74
C PHE A 317 0.71 6.46 8.72
N GLY A 318 1.41 5.70 9.57
CA GLY A 318 0.77 4.88 10.60
C GLY A 318 -0.05 3.73 10.04
N GLY A 319 -1.13 3.36 10.71
CA GLY A 319 -2.03 2.29 10.26
C GLY A 319 -1.90 1.01 11.05
N ILE A 320 -1.98 -0.12 10.35
CA ILE A 320 -1.99 -1.46 10.94
C ILE A 320 -0.91 -2.30 10.26
N SER A 321 -0.10 -3.01 11.05
CA SER A 321 1.08 -3.72 10.55
C SER A 321 1.41 -4.95 11.38
N GLN A 322 1.83 -6.03 10.73
CA GLN A 322 2.28 -7.27 11.38
C GLN A 322 3.67 -7.07 11.98
N TYR A 323 4.48 -6.21 11.37
CA TYR A 323 5.80 -5.87 11.88
C TYR A 323 5.92 -4.40 12.25
N PHE A 324 6.77 -4.14 13.24
CA PHE A 324 7.15 -2.79 13.66
C PHE A 324 8.55 -2.81 14.28
N LEU A 325 9.26 -1.70 14.17
CA LEU A 325 10.55 -1.55 14.84
C LEU A 325 10.36 -1.12 16.30
N ASP A 326 10.95 -1.87 17.22
CA ASP A 326 11.03 -1.52 18.64
C ASP A 326 11.93 -0.30 18.89
N GLU A 327 12.06 0.12 20.15
CA GLU A 327 12.86 1.28 20.55
C GLU A 327 14.36 1.12 20.24
N ASN A 328 14.84 -0.11 20.08
CA ASN A 328 16.23 -0.44 19.76
C ASN A 328 16.45 -0.65 18.24
N GLY A 329 15.41 -0.48 17.42
CA GLY A 329 15.46 -0.72 15.98
C GLY A 329 15.34 -2.20 15.59
N GLY A 330 15.00 -3.08 16.52
CA GLY A 330 14.71 -4.49 16.26
C GLY A 330 13.34 -4.68 15.62
N LEU A 331 13.28 -5.46 14.53
CA LEU A 331 12.01 -5.80 13.88
C LEU A 331 11.24 -6.81 14.74
N THR A 332 10.12 -6.36 15.28
CA THR A 332 9.19 -7.18 16.07
C THR A 332 8.04 -7.63 15.17
N ARG A 333 7.59 -8.88 15.34
CA ARG A 333 6.45 -9.48 14.65
C ARG A 333 5.31 -9.73 15.64
N ASP A 334 4.10 -9.33 15.28
CA ASP A 334 2.85 -9.66 15.97
C ASP A 334 1.79 -10.10 14.97
N ASP A 335 1.43 -11.39 15.00
CA ASP A 335 0.49 -12.01 14.08
C ASP A 335 -0.98 -11.62 14.34
N ASN A 336 -1.26 -10.84 15.39
CA ASN A 336 -2.55 -10.18 15.55
C ASN A 336 -2.70 -8.92 14.69
N VAL A 337 -1.63 -8.53 13.97
CA VAL A 337 -1.58 -7.40 13.04
C VAL A 337 -2.06 -6.12 13.73
N PRO A 338 -1.31 -5.61 14.73
CA PRO A 338 -1.74 -4.49 15.57
C PRO A 338 -1.79 -3.14 14.83
N PHE A 339 -2.50 -2.18 15.43
CA PHE A 339 -2.29 -0.76 15.13
C PHE A 339 -0.86 -0.35 15.46
N VAL A 340 -0.26 0.46 14.60
CA VAL A 340 1.10 0.99 14.73
C VAL A 340 1.12 2.49 14.45
N SER A 341 2.08 3.19 15.06
CA SER A 341 2.31 4.62 14.77
C SER A 341 3.36 4.86 13.70
N THR A 342 4.01 3.81 13.18
CA THR A 342 5.17 3.90 12.28
C THR A 342 4.89 4.74 11.03
N ILE A 343 5.76 5.69 10.73
CA ILE A 343 5.84 6.31 9.41
C ILE A 343 6.92 5.58 8.62
N GLY A 344 6.48 4.76 7.66
CA GLY A 344 7.34 3.98 6.79
C GLY A 344 7.65 4.71 5.50
N ARG A 345 8.79 4.40 4.89
CA ARG A 345 9.17 4.84 3.55
C ARG A 345 9.71 3.65 2.77
N VAL A 346 9.19 3.42 1.58
CA VAL A 346 9.82 2.57 0.57
C VAL A 346 10.45 3.47 -0.48
N THR A 347 11.74 3.29 -0.73
CA THR A 347 12.47 4.01 -1.79
C THR A 347 12.84 3.02 -2.88
N ARG A 348 12.41 3.28 -4.11
CA ARG A 348 12.90 2.60 -5.31
C ARG A 348 14.00 3.45 -5.95
N SER A 349 15.21 2.91 -6.10
CA SER A 349 16.32 3.56 -6.79
C SER A 349 16.26 3.36 -8.30
N GLY A 350 17.07 4.13 -9.05
CA GLY A 350 17.14 4.09 -10.51
C GLY A 350 17.68 2.78 -11.11
N ASP A 351 18.13 1.82 -10.28
CA ASP A 351 18.44 0.44 -10.67
C ASP A 351 17.28 -0.53 -10.38
N GLY A 352 16.17 -0.04 -9.81
CA GLY A 352 14.98 -0.82 -9.47
C GLY A 352 14.98 -1.42 -8.06
N VAL A 353 16.08 -1.33 -7.32
CA VAL A 353 16.15 -1.86 -5.95
C VAL A 353 15.20 -1.08 -5.04
N MET A 354 14.45 -1.79 -4.20
CA MET A 354 13.58 -1.19 -3.19
C MET A 354 14.15 -1.39 -1.79
N VAL A 355 14.12 -0.31 -1.00
CA VAL A 355 14.55 -0.32 0.40
C VAL A 355 13.44 0.26 1.28
N GLU A 356 13.09 -0.46 2.35
CA GLU A 356 12.14 -0.02 3.36
C GLU A 356 12.86 0.58 4.57
N GLN A 357 12.37 1.74 5.06
CA GLN A 357 12.91 2.45 6.21
C GLN A 357 11.78 2.95 7.12
N LYS A 358 12.04 3.03 8.43
CA LYS A 358 11.20 3.80 9.36
C LYS A 358 11.74 5.23 9.44
N ILE A 359 10.97 6.18 8.93
CA ILE A 359 11.38 7.60 8.86
C ILE A 359 10.76 8.47 9.95
N GLY A 360 9.82 7.92 10.73
CA GLY A 360 9.20 8.63 11.84
C GLY A 360 8.10 7.82 12.53
N ALA A 361 7.31 8.51 13.35
CA ALA A 361 6.10 7.96 13.96
C ALA A 361 5.05 9.05 14.17
N LEU A 362 3.78 8.68 14.03
CA LEU A 362 2.64 9.44 14.52
C LEU A 362 2.68 9.51 16.07
N PRO A 363 2.07 10.52 16.70
CA PRO A 363 2.13 10.69 18.15
C PRO A 363 1.42 9.59 18.94
N THR A 364 0.48 8.89 18.30
CA THR A 364 -0.27 7.76 18.90
C THR A 364 -0.57 6.71 17.83
N LEU A 365 -1.32 5.66 18.17
CA LEU A 365 -1.82 4.64 17.25
C LEU A 365 -2.92 5.22 16.35
N LEU A 366 -2.50 5.78 15.23
CA LEU A 366 -3.31 6.55 14.28
C LEU A 366 -3.01 6.10 12.84
N GLY A 367 -3.77 6.63 11.88
CA GLY A 367 -3.44 6.61 10.46
C GLY A 367 -4.11 5.50 9.66
N ALA A 368 -4.69 4.48 10.31
CA ALA A 368 -5.46 3.47 9.58
C ALA A 368 -6.67 4.13 8.93
N SER A 369 -6.85 3.94 7.62
CA SER A 369 -7.93 4.53 6.83
C SER A 369 -7.99 6.06 6.83
N SER A 370 -6.86 6.74 7.01
CA SER A 370 -6.71 8.20 6.80
C SER A 370 -6.28 8.51 5.37
N GLU A 371 -6.46 9.76 4.92
CA GLU A 371 -5.96 10.23 3.63
C GLU A 371 -4.89 11.32 3.80
N PHE A 372 -3.89 11.35 2.91
CA PHE A 372 -2.96 12.46 2.80
C PHE A 372 -3.36 13.35 1.62
N ILE A 373 -3.72 14.60 1.93
CA ILE A 373 -4.19 15.58 0.95
C ILE A 373 -3.04 16.53 0.62
N ILE A 374 -2.56 16.49 -0.62
CA ILE A 374 -1.46 17.35 -1.08
C ILE A 374 -1.89 18.82 -1.00
N HIS A 375 -0.99 19.69 -0.55
CA HIS A 375 -1.23 21.13 -0.53
C HIS A 375 -1.27 21.67 -1.98
N PRO A 376 -2.26 22.51 -2.37
CA PRO A 376 -2.50 22.87 -3.77
C PRO A 376 -1.32 23.57 -4.47
N ASP A 377 -0.49 24.29 -3.70
CA ASP A 377 0.70 24.98 -4.23
C ASP A 377 1.95 24.08 -4.35
N VAL A 378 1.86 22.80 -4.00
CA VAL A 378 3.00 21.88 -4.08
C VAL A 378 3.23 21.46 -5.53
N PRO A 379 4.45 21.61 -6.06
CA PRO A 379 4.77 21.20 -7.41
C PRO A 379 4.70 19.68 -7.55
N LEU A 380 3.98 19.22 -8.58
CA LEU A 380 3.83 17.82 -8.92
C LEU A 380 4.69 17.48 -10.14
N TYR A 381 5.35 16.32 -10.10
CA TYR A 381 6.03 15.73 -11.25
C TYR A 381 5.03 15.10 -12.22
N ALA A 382 4.01 14.43 -11.66
CA ALA A 382 2.88 13.83 -12.34
C ALA A 382 1.67 13.84 -11.39
N PRO A 383 0.44 13.56 -11.85
CA PRO A 383 -0.74 13.49 -10.97
C PRO A 383 -0.46 12.62 -9.72
N GLY A 384 -0.61 13.21 -8.54
CA GLY A 384 -0.37 12.54 -7.25
C GLY A 384 1.10 12.33 -6.84
N ILE A 385 2.07 12.70 -7.69
CA ILE A 385 3.52 12.55 -7.39
C ILE A 385 4.15 13.93 -7.16
N ILE A 386 4.58 14.21 -5.93
CA ILE A 386 5.29 15.44 -5.55
C ILE A 386 6.69 15.46 -6.21
N SER A 387 7.06 16.59 -6.81
CA SER A 387 8.39 16.79 -7.39
C SER A 387 9.37 17.34 -6.35
N LEU A 388 10.25 16.49 -5.80
CA LEU A 388 11.18 16.89 -4.73
C LEU A 388 12.14 17.99 -5.15
N ASN A 389 12.74 17.89 -6.35
CA ASN A 389 13.71 18.88 -6.84
C ASN A 389 13.04 20.21 -7.24
N ALA A 390 11.71 20.30 -7.21
CA ALA A 390 10.96 21.53 -7.47
C ALA A 390 10.46 22.21 -6.19
N LEU A 391 10.61 21.57 -5.01
CA LEU A 391 10.21 22.17 -3.75
C LEU A 391 11.08 23.40 -3.44
N PRO A 392 10.51 24.45 -2.81
CA PRO A 392 11.28 25.59 -2.33
C PRO A 392 12.42 25.19 -1.39
N GLU A 393 13.47 26.01 -1.34
CA GLU A 393 14.54 25.83 -0.36
C GLU A 393 14.00 25.88 1.08
N GLY A 394 14.38 24.90 1.90
CA GLY A 394 14.01 24.81 3.31
C GLY A 394 12.72 24.04 3.57
N SER A 395 12.04 24.38 4.67
CA SER A 395 10.81 23.70 5.09
C SER A 395 9.64 24.04 4.18
N THR A 396 8.89 23.03 3.75
CA THR A 396 7.70 23.21 2.90
C THR A 396 6.53 22.43 3.45
N LEU A 397 5.37 23.07 3.61
CA LEU A 397 4.10 22.37 3.87
C LEU A 397 3.69 21.61 2.62
N ILE A 398 3.76 20.28 2.65
CA ILE A 398 3.46 19.44 1.49
C ILE A 398 2.01 18.93 1.47
N GLY A 399 1.30 19.01 2.59
CA GLY A 399 -0.09 18.57 2.65
C GLY A 399 -0.60 18.35 4.07
N TYR A 400 -1.74 17.68 4.16
CA TYR A 400 -2.47 17.43 5.39
C TYR A 400 -2.84 15.95 5.53
N LEU A 401 -2.57 15.36 6.69
CA LEU A 401 -3.11 14.06 7.06
C LEU A 401 -4.51 14.25 7.69
N VAL A 402 -5.53 13.67 7.06
CA VAL A 402 -6.93 13.87 7.41
C VAL A 402 -7.61 12.54 7.75
N GLY A 403 -8.32 12.52 8.88
CA GLY A 403 -9.15 11.39 9.29
C GLY A 403 -8.35 10.15 9.75
N GLY A 404 -8.97 8.99 9.57
CA GLY A 404 -8.46 7.69 10.02
C GLY A 404 -8.95 7.28 11.40
N ILE A 405 -8.46 6.13 11.87
CA ILE A 405 -8.86 5.54 13.14
C ILE A 405 -7.79 5.84 14.20
N ALA A 406 -8.24 6.26 15.37
CA ALA A 406 -7.43 6.30 16.58
C ALA A 406 -7.72 5.09 17.47
N SER A 407 -6.68 4.45 18.00
CA SER A 407 -6.81 3.29 18.90
C SER A 407 -6.17 3.55 20.27
N THR A 408 -6.79 3.01 21.31
CA THR A 408 -6.25 3.06 22.69
C THR A 408 -5.07 2.10 22.91
N GLN A 409 -4.99 1.01 22.14
CA GLN A 409 -3.98 -0.05 22.29
C GLN A 409 -3.64 -0.69 20.94
N PRO A 410 -2.49 -1.38 20.80
CA PRO A 410 -2.11 -2.02 19.54
C PRO A 410 -3.13 -3.07 19.08
N ASN A 411 -3.54 -3.96 20.00
CA ASN A 411 -4.45 -5.07 19.72
C ASN A 411 -5.81 -4.86 20.41
N ILE A 412 -6.71 -4.17 19.73
CA ILE A 412 -8.07 -3.94 20.25
C ILE A 412 -9.13 -4.86 19.64
N PHE A 413 -8.82 -5.56 18.53
CA PHE A 413 -9.83 -6.29 17.75
C PHE A 413 -10.68 -7.23 18.62
N PHE A 414 -10.05 -8.04 19.48
CA PHE A 414 -10.74 -9.00 20.33
C PHE A 414 -11.42 -8.42 21.57
N ILE A 415 -11.15 -7.15 21.92
CA ILE A 415 -11.72 -6.46 23.09
C ILE A 415 -12.63 -5.28 22.72
N ASN A 416 -12.76 -4.95 21.43
CA ASN A 416 -13.47 -3.76 20.96
C ASN A 416 -14.99 -3.88 21.20
N ASN A 417 -15.51 -3.00 22.05
CA ASN A 417 -16.94 -2.81 22.34
C ASN A 417 -17.45 -1.43 21.88
N GLY A 418 -16.68 -0.74 21.03
CA GLY A 418 -17.00 0.59 20.52
C GLY A 418 -16.39 1.75 21.31
N THR A 419 -15.57 1.48 22.33
CA THR A 419 -14.90 2.53 23.13
C THR A 419 -13.38 2.52 23.00
N GLN A 420 -12.81 1.49 22.39
CA GLN A 420 -11.36 1.31 22.28
C GLN A 420 -10.77 2.01 21.06
N SER A 421 -11.60 2.46 20.11
CA SER A 421 -11.21 3.26 18.96
C SER A 421 -12.32 4.21 18.52
N TRP A 422 -11.94 5.26 17.80
CA TRP A 422 -12.85 6.28 17.26
C TRP A 422 -12.29 6.86 15.96
N ALA A 423 -13.13 7.55 15.18
CA ALA A 423 -12.69 8.30 14.02
C ALA A 423 -11.91 9.55 14.47
N GLN A 424 -10.72 9.76 13.91
CA GLN A 424 -9.76 10.75 14.37
C GLN A 424 -10.23 12.18 14.09
N THR A 425 -10.20 13.04 15.12
CA THR A 425 -10.61 14.45 15.05
C THR A 425 -9.43 15.41 14.88
N THR A 426 -8.21 14.96 15.22
CA THR A 426 -6.98 15.75 15.04
C THR A 426 -6.42 15.55 13.64
N LEU A 427 -6.18 16.65 12.93
CA LEU A 427 -5.51 16.65 11.63
C LEU A 427 -4.04 17.00 11.83
N PHE A 428 -3.20 16.70 10.84
CA PHE A 428 -1.78 17.04 10.88
C PHE A 428 -1.37 17.78 9.62
N GLU A 429 -0.74 18.94 9.77
CA GLU A 429 0.10 19.50 8.72
C GLU A 429 1.34 18.61 8.57
N VAL A 430 1.71 18.31 7.32
CA VAL A 430 2.91 17.53 7.01
C VAL A 430 3.90 18.44 6.32
N HIS A 431 5.01 18.72 7.00
CA HIS A 431 6.08 19.57 6.50
C HIS A 431 7.25 18.71 6.03
N TYR A 432 7.63 18.87 4.78
CA TYR A 432 8.89 18.39 4.23
C TYR A 432 10.05 19.23 4.78
N MET A 433 11.13 18.55 5.17
CA MET A 433 12.36 19.15 5.67
C MET A 433 13.55 18.51 4.96
N PRO A 434 14.26 19.22 4.08
CA PRO A 434 15.45 18.68 3.42
C PRO A 434 16.58 18.46 4.44
N GLU A 435 17.32 17.37 4.28
CA GLU A 435 18.47 17.00 5.12
C GLU A 435 19.62 16.51 4.24
N GLU A 436 20.86 16.86 4.59
CA GLU A 436 22.04 16.43 3.81
C GLU A 436 22.39 14.95 4.04
N ILE A 437 22.13 14.44 5.24
CA ILE A 437 22.39 13.05 5.63
C ILE A 437 21.31 12.63 6.62
N SER A 438 20.57 11.56 6.29
CA SER A 438 19.71 10.87 7.25
C SER A 438 20.34 9.52 7.64
N SER A 439 20.03 9.05 8.85
CA SER A 439 20.42 7.73 9.33
C SER A 439 19.20 6.91 9.72
N TYR A 440 18.20 6.88 8.85
CA TYR A 440 16.97 6.13 9.15
C TYR A 440 17.25 4.63 9.23
N PRO A 441 16.71 3.94 10.25
CA PRO A 441 16.85 2.50 10.36
C PRO A 441 16.20 1.85 9.15
N THR A 442 17.03 1.14 8.38
CA THR A 442 16.59 0.30 7.28
C THR A 442 16.02 -0.98 7.85
N VAL A 443 14.86 -1.40 7.34
CA VAL A 443 14.27 -2.68 7.71
C VAL A 443 15.03 -3.77 6.97
N ALA A 444 15.78 -4.57 7.71
CA ALA A 444 16.49 -5.71 7.13
C ALA A 444 15.49 -6.80 6.70
N PRO A 445 15.69 -7.45 5.54
CA PRO A 445 14.90 -8.61 5.17
C PRO A 445 14.99 -9.71 6.22
N VAL A 446 13.85 -10.31 6.57
CA VAL A 446 13.78 -11.48 7.43
C VAL A 446 14.03 -12.72 6.60
N SER A 447 15.21 -13.30 6.79
CA SER A 447 15.62 -14.56 6.16
C SER A 447 14.56 -15.65 6.33
N ARG A 448 14.01 -16.17 5.22
CA ARG A 448 12.98 -17.23 5.24
C ARG A 448 13.54 -18.62 5.52
N LEU A 449 14.81 -18.82 5.18
CA LEU A 449 15.55 -20.07 5.31
C LEU A 449 16.69 -19.92 6.31
N SER A 450 16.73 -20.76 7.34
CA SER A 450 17.91 -20.88 8.19
C SER A 450 19.13 -21.38 7.40
N GLU A 451 20.31 -21.39 8.02
CA GLU A 451 21.45 -22.13 7.48
C GLU A 451 21.08 -23.59 7.15
N LEU A 452 21.58 -24.08 6.03
CA LEU A 452 21.36 -25.44 5.56
C LEU A 452 22.42 -26.37 6.15
N SER A 453 21.98 -27.36 6.92
CA SER A 453 22.83 -28.46 7.39
C SER A 453 22.63 -29.70 6.53
N VAL A 454 23.72 -30.32 6.10
CA VAL A 454 23.70 -31.55 5.28
C VAL A 454 24.40 -32.70 6.00
N TYR A 455 23.73 -33.84 6.15
CA TYR A 455 24.30 -35.02 6.78
C TYR A 455 23.70 -36.34 6.26
N PRO A 456 24.47 -37.45 6.26
CA PRO A 456 25.88 -37.52 6.63
C PRO A 456 26.78 -36.81 5.60
N ASN A 457 27.92 -36.29 6.05
CA ASN A 457 28.98 -35.76 5.18
C ASN A 457 30.32 -36.37 5.60
N PRO A 458 30.91 -37.31 4.84
CA PRO A 458 30.53 -37.69 3.46
C PRO A 458 29.23 -38.53 3.36
N ALA A 459 28.50 -38.37 2.26
CA ALA A 459 27.32 -39.13 1.87
C ALA A 459 27.67 -40.27 0.90
N ASN A 460 26.85 -41.32 0.86
CA ASN A 460 26.92 -42.39 -0.14
C ASN A 460 25.81 -42.16 -1.19
N ASP A 461 24.65 -42.79 -0.98
CA ASP A 461 23.51 -42.72 -1.91
C ASP A 461 22.49 -41.66 -1.54
N GLU A 462 22.45 -41.20 -0.28
CA GLU A 462 21.47 -40.23 0.19
C GLU A 462 22.08 -39.21 1.14
N VAL A 463 21.47 -38.02 1.17
CA VAL A 463 21.80 -36.95 2.12
C VAL A 463 20.53 -36.35 2.71
N THR A 464 20.56 -36.07 4.00
CA THR A 464 19.52 -35.30 4.69
C THR A 464 19.87 -33.82 4.67
N LEU A 465 18.99 -33.02 4.10
CA LEU A 465 18.94 -31.57 4.22
C LEU A 465 18.14 -31.19 5.45
N SER A 466 18.72 -30.45 6.38
CA SER A 466 18.06 -29.98 7.60
C SER A 466 18.14 -28.46 7.66
N PHE A 467 16.97 -27.83 7.77
CA PHE A 467 16.80 -26.38 7.76
C PHE A 467 15.51 -26.01 8.50
N THR A 468 15.33 -24.74 8.81
CA THR A 468 14.09 -24.19 9.37
C THR A 468 13.52 -23.18 8.40
N LEU A 469 12.22 -23.29 8.14
CA LEU A 469 11.44 -22.30 7.42
C LEU A 469 10.72 -21.39 8.41
N THR A 470 10.78 -20.08 8.21
CA THR A 470 9.96 -19.15 9.02
C THR A 470 8.49 -19.12 8.57
N GLU A 471 8.22 -19.47 7.31
CA GLU A 471 6.89 -19.61 6.73
C GLU A 471 6.87 -20.67 5.62
N GLY A 472 5.68 -21.11 5.20
CA GLY A 472 5.55 -22.15 4.17
C GLY A 472 6.13 -21.70 2.82
N ALA A 473 6.87 -22.58 2.14
CA ALA A 473 7.52 -22.26 0.87
C ALA A 473 7.69 -23.47 -0.05
N ASN A 474 7.71 -23.20 -1.36
CA ASN A 474 8.18 -24.14 -2.37
C ASN A 474 9.69 -24.00 -2.50
N LEU A 475 10.40 -25.12 -2.39
CA LEU A 475 11.86 -25.12 -2.42
C LEU A 475 12.40 -25.91 -3.59
N THR A 476 13.55 -25.50 -4.10
CA THR A 476 14.35 -26.25 -5.07
C THR A 476 15.69 -26.57 -4.45
N ALA A 477 16.11 -27.83 -4.53
CA ALA A 477 17.44 -28.26 -4.13
C ALA A 477 18.27 -28.59 -5.38
N THR A 478 19.40 -27.92 -5.53
CA THR A 478 20.29 -28.05 -6.69
C THR A 478 21.66 -28.54 -6.20
N VAL A 479 22.19 -29.61 -6.81
CA VAL A 479 23.52 -30.17 -6.53
C VAL A 479 24.44 -29.82 -7.69
N GLN A 480 25.55 -29.17 -7.39
CA GLN A 480 26.53 -28.72 -8.38
C GLN A 480 27.93 -29.25 -8.06
N ASP A 481 28.70 -29.61 -9.09
CA ASP A 481 30.11 -29.93 -8.93
C ASP A 481 30.97 -28.66 -8.69
N THR A 482 32.26 -28.82 -8.38
CA THR A 482 33.15 -27.67 -8.09
C THR A 482 33.38 -26.73 -9.27
N ASN A 483 32.95 -27.11 -10.49
CA ASN A 483 33.01 -26.26 -11.67
C ASN A 483 31.66 -25.57 -11.95
N GLY A 484 30.67 -25.71 -11.06
CA GLY A 484 29.35 -25.10 -11.17
C GLY A 484 28.39 -25.86 -12.10
N ARG A 485 28.75 -27.05 -12.58
CA ARG A 485 27.85 -27.85 -13.41
C ARG A 485 26.79 -28.51 -12.53
N ILE A 486 25.52 -28.29 -12.87
CA ILE A 486 24.39 -28.91 -12.19
C ILE A 486 24.40 -30.41 -12.47
N ALA A 487 24.52 -31.19 -11.40
CA ALA A 487 24.49 -32.65 -11.42
C ALA A 487 23.09 -33.20 -11.06
N LEU A 488 22.34 -32.48 -10.25
CA LEU A 488 20.96 -32.80 -9.87
C LEU A 488 20.19 -31.51 -9.57
N GLU A 489 18.93 -31.46 -9.94
CA GLU A 489 17.98 -30.44 -9.50
C GLU A 489 16.67 -31.12 -9.11
N ARG A 490 16.13 -30.74 -7.94
CA ARG A 490 14.92 -31.33 -7.39
C ARG A 490 14.01 -30.25 -6.82
N GLN A 491 12.84 -30.08 -7.43
CA GLN A 491 11.76 -29.33 -6.82
C GLN A 491 11.14 -30.15 -5.69
N LEU A 492 11.03 -29.53 -4.52
CA LEU A 492 10.44 -30.11 -3.33
C LEU A 492 8.95 -29.78 -3.30
N SER A 493 8.15 -30.73 -2.79
CA SER A 493 6.73 -30.45 -2.51
C SER A 493 6.61 -29.25 -1.56
N PRO A 494 5.50 -28.49 -1.60
CA PRO A 494 5.28 -27.39 -0.68
C PRO A 494 5.54 -27.80 0.77
N LEU A 495 6.39 -27.05 1.46
CA LEU A 495 6.75 -27.31 2.86
C LEU A 495 6.16 -26.23 3.75
N GLU A 496 5.55 -26.65 4.85
CA GLU A 496 5.03 -25.76 5.88
C GLU A 496 6.16 -25.14 6.73
N ALA A 497 5.86 -24.09 7.51
CA ALA A 497 6.81 -23.45 8.43
C ALA A 497 7.38 -24.41 9.49
N GLY A 498 8.55 -24.10 10.05
CA GLY A 498 9.21 -24.85 11.12
C GLY A 498 10.43 -25.64 10.67
N ALA A 499 10.96 -26.47 11.58
CA ALA A 499 12.11 -27.33 11.29
C ALA A 499 11.75 -28.42 10.28
N ARG A 500 12.48 -28.50 9.18
CA ARG A 500 12.27 -29.43 8.08
C ARG A 500 13.50 -30.30 7.86
N LYS A 501 13.22 -31.53 7.44
CA LYS A 501 14.21 -32.49 6.97
C LYS A 501 13.73 -33.05 5.64
N VAL A 502 14.61 -33.02 4.65
CA VAL A 502 14.34 -33.52 3.31
C VAL A 502 15.49 -34.43 2.93
N ILE A 503 15.17 -35.64 2.45
CA ILE A 503 16.17 -36.59 1.97
C ILE A 503 16.29 -36.41 0.46
N LEU A 504 17.52 -36.23 -0.02
CA LEU A 504 17.85 -36.26 -1.43
C LEU A 504 18.58 -37.56 -1.76
N ASP A 505 18.12 -38.19 -2.83
CA ASP A 505 18.81 -39.30 -3.49
C ASP A 505 19.95 -38.73 -4.36
N LEU A 506 21.17 -39.15 -4.06
CA LEU A 506 22.41 -38.83 -4.73
C LEU A 506 22.98 -40.03 -5.51
N SER A 507 22.24 -41.15 -5.55
CA SER A 507 22.70 -42.36 -6.23
C SER A 507 23.00 -42.09 -7.70
N GLY A 508 24.12 -42.64 -8.17
CA GLY A 508 24.62 -42.43 -9.53
C GLY A 508 25.43 -41.15 -9.74
N LEU A 509 25.58 -40.27 -8.73
CA LEU A 509 26.55 -39.18 -8.78
C LEU A 509 27.97 -39.71 -8.52
N PRO A 510 28.98 -39.35 -9.34
CA PRO A 510 30.37 -39.76 -9.11
C PRO A 510 30.90 -39.27 -7.77
N SER A 511 31.78 -40.06 -7.14
CA SER A 511 32.50 -39.68 -5.94
C SER A 511 33.23 -38.34 -6.15
N GLY A 512 33.06 -37.40 -5.24
CA GLY A 512 33.55 -36.04 -5.44
C GLY A 512 33.03 -35.04 -4.41
N THR A 513 33.50 -33.80 -4.54
CA THR A 513 33.00 -32.67 -3.76
C THR A 513 31.92 -31.96 -4.55
N TYR A 514 30.80 -31.67 -3.89
CA TYR A 514 29.67 -30.95 -4.47
C TYR A 514 29.22 -29.82 -3.53
N ILE A 515 28.45 -28.90 -4.08
CA ILE A 515 27.69 -27.89 -3.34
C ILE A 515 26.20 -28.22 -3.53
N ILE A 516 25.48 -28.39 -2.43
CA ILE A 516 24.02 -28.47 -2.44
C ILE A 516 23.49 -27.10 -2.08
N THR A 517 22.68 -26.52 -2.95
CA THR A 517 22.01 -25.24 -2.72
C THR A 517 20.52 -25.50 -2.57
N LEU A 518 19.96 -25.10 -1.43
CA LEU A 518 18.53 -25.03 -1.21
C LEU A 518 18.04 -23.60 -1.50
N SER A 519 17.02 -23.45 -2.32
CA SER A 519 16.46 -22.14 -2.67
C SER A 519 14.95 -22.13 -2.58
N ASP A 520 14.37 -21.03 -2.12
CA ASP A 520 12.93 -20.76 -2.22
C ASP A 520 12.57 -19.86 -3.42
N GLY A 521 13.52 -19.66 -4.34
CA GLY A 521 13.40 -18.72 -5.46
C GLY A 521 13.78 -17.27 -5.12
N ARG A 522 13.89 -16.91 -3.84
CA ARG A 522 14.32 -15.57 -3.37
C ARG A 522 15.69 -15.62 -2.71
N GLU A 523 15.87 -16.59 -1.83
CA GLU A 523 17.09 -16.82 -1.06
C GLU A 523 17.72 -18.17 -1.44
N GLN A 524 19.02 -18.28 -1.22
CA GLN A 524 19.77 -19.52 -1.41
C GLN A 524 20.60 -19.82 -0.17
N ARG A 525 20.66 -21.11 0.19
CA ARG A 525 21.47 -21.63 1.29
C ARG A 525 22.35 -22.75 0.76
N PRO A 526 23.63 -22.47 0.45
CA PRO A 526 24.56 -23.48 0.01
C PRO A 526 25.13 -24.26 1.19
N ALA A 527 25.41 -25.54 0.97
CA ALA A 527 26.12 -26.42 1.89
C ALA A 527 27.05 -27.36 1.11
N LYS A 528 28.30 -27.46 1.55
CA LYS A 528 29.30 -28.34 0.92
C LYS A 528 29.09 -29.77 1.37
N ILE A 529 29.15 -30.72 0.42
CA ILE A 529 29.03 -32.16 0.66
C ILE A 529 30.15 -32.92 -0.06
N MET A 530 30.59 -34.04 0.51
CA MET A 530 31.44 -35.02 -0.17
C MET A 530 30.62 -36.28 -0.43
N ILE A 531 30.61 -36.77 -1.68
CA ILE A 531 29.95 -38.02 -2.09
C ILE A 531 31.04 -39.09 -2.27
N LYS A 532 30.82 -40.29 -1.75
CA LYS A 532 31.77 -41.42 -1.76
C LYS A 532 31.51 -42.42 -2.86
#